data_AF-A0A9E1RS61-F1
#
_entry.id   AF-A0A9E1RS61-F1
#
_cell.length_a   1.000
_cell.length_b   1.000
_cell.length_c   1.000
_cell.angle_alpha   90.00
_cell.angle_beta   90.00
_cell.angle_gamma   90.00
#
_symmetry.space_group_name_H-M   'P 1'
#
loop_
_entity.id
_entity.type
_entity.pdbx_description
1 polymer ?
#
loop_
_entity_poly.entity_id
_entity_poly.type
_entity_poly.pdbx_seq_one_letter_code
_entity_poly.pdbx_strand_id
1 'polypeptide(L)'
;MSDALMTPGFGLLPTELDFNEFVAICSDPTGGVAVPHADEVVQGIPIYDGDRLRSANQNNASVLKQELATVFGAGAGVIAIRNAWNDAPTLEAMTNVLLQIVERER
;
A
#
# COMPACT_ATOMS: atom_id res chain seq x y z
N MET A 1 25.61 41.86 -10.24
CA MET A 1 25.76 40.93 -9.10
C MET A 1 24.43 40.21 -8.97
N SER A 2 24.20 39.16 -9.76
CA SER A 2 24.65 37.79 -9.51
C SER A 2 24.21 37.33 -8.13
N ASP A 3 23.08 36.62 -8.08
CA ASP A 3 23.08 35.41 -7.26
C ASP A 3 22.43 34.28 -8.04
N ALA A 4 23.20 33.22 -8.17
CA ALA A 4 23.10 32.17 -9.16
C ALA A 4 22.53 30.93 -8.51
N LEU A 5 21.21 30.90 -8.29
CA LEU A 5 20.50 29.69 -7.86
C LEU A 5 19.39 29.26 -8.84
N MET A 6 19.37 29.84 -10.05
CA MET A 6 18.52 29.39 -11.16
C MET A 6 19.12 28.15 -11.83
N THR A 7 19.22 27.05 -11.09
CA THR A 7 19.17 25.72 -11.70
C THR A 7 18.42 24.78 -10.76
N PRO A 8 17.08 24.81 -10.75
CA PRO A 8 16.32 23.78 -10.07
C PRO A 8 16.34 22.53 -10.95
N GLY A 9 17.31 21.65 -10.73
CA GLY A 9 17.07 20.24 -10.97
C GLY A 9 15.91 19.82 -10.06
N PHE A 10 14.80 19.40 -10.68
CA PHE A 10 13.46 19.26 -10.08
C PHE A 10 12.81 20.60 -9.70
N GLY A 11 11.74 20.94 -10.43
CA GLY A 11 11.02 22.20 -10.28
C GLY A 11 10.49 22.45 -8.87
N LEU A 12 10.16 23.71 -8.60
CA LEU A 12 9.48 24.13 -7.37
C LEU A 12 8.29 23.18 -7.12
N LEU A 13 8.24 22.57 -5.93
CA LEU A 13 7.03 21.87 -5.51
C LEU A 13 5.86 22.86 -5.63
N PRO A 14 4.70 22.44 -6.15
CA PRO A 14 3.53 23.31 -6.21
C PRO A 14 3.32 23.97 -4.84
N THR A 15 2.84 25.21 -4.79
CA THR A 15 2.50 25.90 -3.52
C THR A 15 1.45 25.16 -2.68
N GLU A 16 0.86 24.10 -3.24
CA GLU A 16 -0.09 23.18 -2.61
C GLU A 16 0.57 22.03 -1.86
N LEU A 17 1.90 21.86 -1.94
CA LEU A 17 2.60 20.75 -1.32
C LEU A 17 3.31 21.19 -0.03
N ASP A 18 2.69 20.87 1.11
CA ASP A 18 3.26 21.13 2.43
C ASP A 18 4.30 20.04 2.77
N PHE A 19 5.57 20.46 2.88
CA PHE A 19 6.66 19.55 3.22
C PHE A 19 6.55 19.00 4.65
N ASN A 20 6.03 19.77 5.60
CA ASN A 20 5.85 19.29 6.97
C ASN A 20 4.73 18.24 7.04
N GLU A 21 3.68 18.41 6.25
CA GLU A 21 2.63 17.40 6.09
C GLU A 21 3.21 16.10 5.50
N PHE A 22 4.02 16.20 4.44
CA PHE A 22 4.72 15.05 3.88
C PHE A 22 5.60 14.34 4.92
N VAL A 23 6.42 15.09 5.67
CA VAL A 23 7.27 14.52 6.73
C VAL A 23 6.45 13.85 7.81
N ALA A 24 5.31 14.43 8.20
CA ALA A 24 4.41 13.84 9.19
C ALA A 24 3.84 12.50 8.70
N ILE A 25 3.37 12.43 7.46
CA ILE A 25 2.88 11.18 6.83
C ILE A 25 3.99 10.11 6.80
N CYS A 26 5.22 10.48 6.40
CA CYS A 26 6.32 9.54 6.36
C CYS A 26 6.79 9.08 7.75
N SER A 27 6.56 9.87 8.80
CA SER A 27 6.99 9.56 10.17
C SER A 27 6.01 8.63 10.89
N ASP A 28 4.75 8.61 10.49
CA ASP A 28 3.74 7.66 10.95
C ASP A 28 3.06 6.98 9.76
N PRO A 29 3.73 5.97 9.16
CA PRO A 29 3.20 5.26 8.00
C PRO A 29 1.92 4.47 8.30
N THR A 30 1.48 4.38 9.56
CA THR A 30 0.20 3.76 9.94
C THR A 30 -0.92 4.79 10.12
N GLY A 31 -0.63 6.08 10.17
CA GLY A 31 -1.57 7.15 10.51
C GLY A 31 -2.21 6.97 11.91
N GLY A 32 -1.55 6.23 12.81
CA GLY A 32 -2.07 5.89 14.14
C GLY A 32 -3.28 4.95 14.13
N VAL A 33 -3.65 4.38 12.98
CA VAL A 33 -4.80 3.49 12.85
C VAL A 33 -4.48 2.12 13.43
N ALA A 34 -5.33 1.66 14.34
CA ALA A 34 -5.24 0.32 14.90
C ALA A 34 -5.69 -0.73 13.88
N VAL A 35 -4.90 -1.80 13.78
CA VAL A 35 -5.15 -2.94 12.86
C VAL A 35 -5.18 -4.27 13.61
N PRO A 36 -6.13 -4.47 14.56
CA PRO A 36 -6.17 -5.67 15.40
C PRO A 36 -6.38 -6.98 14.63
N HIS A 37 -6.88 -6.93 13.39
CA HIS A 37 -7.04 -8.13 12.56
C HIS A 37 -5.84 -8.40 11.64
N ALA A 38 -4.85 -7.50 11.58
CA ALA A 38 -3.60 -7.77 10.90
C ALA A 38 -2.74 -8.79 11.68
N ASP A 39 -2.08 -9.68 10.94
CA ASP A 39 -1.18 -10.67 11.52
C ASP A 39 0.16 -10.06 11.92
N GLU A 40 0.61 -9.04 11.18
CA GLU A 40 1.80 -8.26 11.47
C GLU A 40 1.72 -6.89 10.80
N VAL A 41 2.60 -5.97 11.21
CA VAL A 41 2.80 -4.68 10.54
C VAL A 41 4.28 -4.56 10.20
N VAL A 42 4.59 -4.39 8.91
CA VAL A 42 5.96 -4.28 8.41
C VAL A 42 6.11 -2.93 7.72
N GLN A 43 7.01 -2.08 8.21
CA GLN A 43 7.23 -0.71 7.67
C GLN A 43 5.93 0.11 7.59
N GLY A 44 5.03 -0.07 8.55
CA GLY A 44 3.72 0.60 8.58
C GLY A 44 2.66 -0.02 7.67
N ILE A 45 2.99 -1.08 6.93
CA ILE A 45 2.03 -1.81 6.09
C ILE A 45 1.43 -2.96 6.91
N PRO A 46 0.11 -2.94 7.17
CA PRO A 46 -0.58 -4.07 7.77
C PRO A 46 -0.59 -5.26 6.81
N ILE A 47 -0.21 -6.43 7.33
CA ILE A 47 -0.19 -7.69 6.58
C ILE A 47 -1.24 -8.61 7.17
N TYR A 48 -2.14 -9.11 6.32
CA TYR A 48 -3.18 -10.06 6.66
C TYR A 48 -2.92 -11.42 6.02
N ASP A 49 -3.36 -12.50 6.65
CA ASP A 49 -3.36 -13.84 6.09
C ASP A 49 -4.69 -14.13 5.36
N GLY A 50 -4.59 -14.54 4.10
CA GLY A 50 -5.73 -14.76 3.23
C GLY A 50 -6.66 -15.88 3.70
N ASP A 51 -6.14 -16.93 4.34
CA ASP A 51 -6.98 -18.01 4.87
C ASP A 51 -7.83 -17.49 6.02
N ARG A 52 -7.20 -16.72 6.94
CA ARG A 52 -7.91 -16.05 8.03
C ARG A 52 -8.96 -15.08 7.51
N LEU A 53 -8.65 -14.27 6.49
CA LEU A 53 -9.62 -13.33 5.89
C LEU A 53 -10.81 -14.07 5.27
N ARG A 54 -10.56 -15.17 4.53
CA ARG A 54 -11.62 -15.99 3.94
C ARG A 54 -12.53 -16.61 5.00
N SER A 55 -11.96 -17.15 6.07
CA SER A 55 -12.72 -17.69 7.21
C SER A 55 -13.48 -16.61 7.97
N ALA A 56 -12.89 -15.43 8.17
CA ALA A 56 -13.52 -14.30 8.84
C ALA A 56 -14.66 -13.70 8.00
N ASN A 57 -14.55 -13.66 6.68
CA ASN A 57 -15.63 -13.18 5.80
C ASN A 57 -16.92 -14.00 5.93
N GLN A 58 -16.87 -15.24 6.44
CA GLN A 58 -18.06 -16.04 6.69
C GLN A 58 -18.76 -15.68 8.01
N ASN A 59 -18.04 -15.10 8.98
CA ASN A 59 -18.52 -14.94 10.36
C ASN A 59 -18.54 -13.47 10.86
N ASN A 60 -17.59 -12.65 10.43
CA ASN A 60 -17.29 -11.30 10.95
C ASN A 60 -16.96 -10.29 9.83
N ALA A 61 -17.54 -10.46 8.64
CA ALA A 61 -17.20 -9.67 7.45
C ALA A 61 -17.33 -8.15 7.64
N SER A 62 -18.29 -7.67 8.43
CA SER A 62 -18.52 -6.23 8.64
C SER A 62 -17.38 -5.57 9.39
N VAL A 63 -16.89 -6.21 10.46
CA VAL A 63 -15.79 -5.70 11.29
C VAL A 63 -14.50 -5.61 10.48
N LEU A 64 -14.19 -6.66 9.72
CA LEU A 64 -13.02 -6.69 8.87
C LEU A 64 -13.10 -5.63 7.77
N LYS A 65 -14.27 -5.47 7.11
CA LYS A 65 -14.48 -4.40 6.11
C LYS A 65 -14.31 -3.01 6.70
N GLN A 66 -14.75 -2.78 7.94
CA GLN A 66 -14.59 -1.50 8.62
C GLN A 66 -13.11 -1.18 8.90
N GLU A 67 -12.34 -2.16 9.36
CA GLU A 67 -10.91 -1.99 9.54
C GLU A 67 -10.22 -1.67 8.21
N LEU A 68 -10.47 -2.47 7.17
CA LEU A 68 -9.87 -2.24 5.85
C LEU A 68 -10.22 -0.84 5.31
N ALA A 69 -11.49 -0.41 5.44
CA ALA A 69 -11.90 0.93 5.04
C ALA A 69 -11.17 2.03 5.82
N THR A 70 -10.91 1.82 7.11
CA THR A 70 -10.19 2.77 7.96
C THR A 70 -8.71 2.84 7.57
N VAL A 71 -8.07 1.69 7.30
CA VAL A 71 -6.68 1.63 6.81
C VAL A 71 -6.55 2.38 5.48
N PHE A 72 -7.48 2.19 4.54
CA PHE A 72 -7.44 2.89 3.25
C PHE A 72 -7.72 4.39 3.35
N GLY A 73 -8.60 4.80 4.27
CA GLY A 73 -9.05 6.19 4.36
C GLY A 73 -8.18 7.09 5.23
N ALA A 74 -7.68 6.57 6.35
CA ALA A 74 -6.98 7.35 7.38
C ALA A 74 -5.69 6.70 7.90
N GLY A 75 -5.41 5.46 7.49
CA GLY A 75 -4.23 4.72 7.93
C GLY A 75 -3.16 4.66 6.84
N ALA A 76 -2.53 3.50 6.70
CA ALA A 76 -1.43 3.27 5.76
C ALA A 76 -1.80 3.48 4.28
N GLY A 77 -3.09 3.50 3.92
CA GLY A 77 -3.55 3.62 2.53
C GLY A 77 -3.29 2.37 1.68
N VAL A 78 -2.58 1.38 2.22
CA VAL A 78 -2.19 0.13 1.56
C VAL A 78 -2.23 -1.02 2.57
N ILE A 79 -2.46 -2.22 2.06
CA ILE A 79 -2.37 -3.47 2.83
C ILE A 79 -1.60 -4.50 2.02
N ALA A 80 -1.01 -5.47 2.70
CA ALA A 80 -0.56 -6.70 2.08
C ALA A 80 -1.44 -7.87 2.53
N ILE A 81 -1.67 -8.83 1.63
CA ILE A 81 -2.36 -10.07 1.96
C ILE A 81 -1.45 -11.23 1.59
N ARG A 82 -0.91 -11.90 2.61
CA ARG A 82 -0.20 -13.16 2.48
C ARG A 82 -1.20 -14.24 2.10
N ASN A 83 -0.83 -15.20 1.24
CA ASN A 83 -1.73 -16.30 0.84
C ASN A 83 -3.09 -15.80 0.27
N ALA A 84 -3.10 -14.67 -0.42
CA ALA A 84 -4.32 -14.05 -0.94
C ALA A 84 -5.06 -14.93 -1.96
N TRP A 85 -4.33 -15.71 -2.76
CA TRP A 85 -4.89 -16.65 -3.74
C TRP A 85 -4.68 -18.10 -3.30
N ASN A 86 -5.71 -18.92 -3.51
CA ASN A 86 -5.68 -20.36 -3.20
C ASN A 86 -5.07 -21.20 -4.33
N ASP A 87 -4.94 -20.60 -5.52
CA ASP A 87 -4.48 -21.26 -6.73
C ASP A 87 -3.26 -20.50 -7.27
N ALA A 88 -2.12 -20.74 -6.62
CA ALA A 88 -0.84 -20.20 -7.06
C ALA A 88 -0.48 -20.59 -8.50
N PRO A 89 -0.72 -21.84 -8.98
CA PRO A 89 -0.48 -22.19 -10.38
C PRO A 89 -1.22 -21.29 -11.38
N THR A 90 -2.48 -20.94 -11.12
CA THR A 90 -3.21 -20.00 -11.98
C THR A 90 -2.58 -18.61 -11.98
N LEU A 91 -2.17 -18.11 -10.82
CA LEU A 91 -1.48 -16.82 -10.71
C LEU A 91 -0.14 -16.82 -11.49
N GLU A 92 0.66 -17.88 -11.35
CA GLU A 92 1.91 -18.06 -12.09
C GLU A 92 1.69 -18.12 -13.59
N ALA A 93 0.64 -18.81 -14.06
CA ALA A 93 0.28 -18.84 -15.47
C ALA A 93 -0.04 -17.44 -16.01
N MET A 94 -0.78 -16.62 -15.25
CA MET A 94 -1.07 -15.23 -15.61
C MET A 94 0.20 -14.37 -15.65
N THR A 95 1.09 -14.51 -14.66
CA THR A 95 2.38 -13.81 -14.63
C THR A 95 3.24 -14.19 -15.83
N ASN A 96 3.28 -15.47 -16.21
CA ASN A 96 4.04 -15.93 -17.37
C ASN A 96 3.56 -15.32 -18.68
N VAL A 97 2.24 -15.16 -18.86
CA VAL A 97 1.68 -14.45 -20.02
C VAL A 97 2.13 -13.00 -20.04
N LEU A 98 2.09 -12.30 -18.89
CA LEU A 98 2.55 -10.92 -18.80
C LEU A 98 4.05 -10.80 -19.15
N LEU A 99 4.89 -11.70 -18.63
CA LEU A 99 6.32 -11.72 -18.91
C LEU A 99 6.62 -11.96 -20.39
N GLN A 100 5.85 -12.80 -21.07
CA GLN A 100 5.96 -12.99 -22.53
C GLN A 100 5.62 -11.72 -23.31
N ILE A 101 4.64 -10.94 -22.87
CA ILE A 101 4.29 -9.65 -23.48
C ILE A 101 5.45 -8.66 -23.30
N VAL A 102 5.97 -8.54 -22.07
CA VAL A 102 7.11 -7.66 -21.76
C VAL A 102 8.34 -8.02 -22.60
N GLU A 103 8.65 -9.31 -22.74
CA GLU A 103 9.79 -9.74 -23.56
C GLU A 103 9.61 -9.45 -25.05
N ARG A 104 8.38 -9.55 -25.57
CA ARG A 104 8.07 -9.19 -26.95
C ARG A 104 8.22 -7.69 -27.22
N GLU A 105 8.00 -6.85 -26.21
CA GLU A 105 7.98 -5.39 -26.33
C GLU A 105 9.29 -4.71 -25.89
N ARG A 106 10.29 -5.49 -25.47
CA ARG A 106 11.67 -5.03 -25.24
C ARG A 106 12.42 -4.78 -26.54
#